data_AF-A0AAD7UIY4-F1
#
_entry.id   AF-A0AAD7UIY4-F1
#
_cell.length_a   1.000
_cell.length_b   1.000
_cell.length_c   1.000
_cell.angle_alpha   90.00
_cell.angle_beta   90.00
_cell.angle_gamma   90.00
#
_symmetry.space_group_name_H-M   'P 1'
#
loop_
_entity.id
_entity.type
_entity.pdbx_description
1 polymer ?
#
loop_
_entity_poly.entity_id
_entity_poly.type
_entity_poly.pdbx_seq_one_letter_code
_entity_poly.pdbx_strand_id
1 'polypeptide(L)'
;MRFVVMLSSRDEKPRGGGTDYDPLAIENVPASMVVKERIFDDYALILNKFPAFRGHALLASLDPIDQAARLTKWDLDALHRCATAAKALGFYNSHDVAGSSQVHRHFQLVPVDSIAAVVGRRNFFFPGIFDQVHELPREFWRWSSKTPFFPVVRRLPALHGVAHGLVQLPRRATFDIDFARDGGFADALLRSYVALATDLGILGDVQEAPHNILLSEAWILVVKRAKATARGVAVNGLAFAAILLARDADVFDALVRDRRPLSVLRDVSAAPPPP
;
A
#
# COMPACT_ATOMS: atom_id res chain seq x y z
N MET A 1 0.31 -21.84 10.28
CA MET A 1 0.81 -20.66 9.57
C MET A 1 -0.28 -20.20 8.60
N ARG A 2 -0.99 -19.09 8.87
CA ARG A 2 -2.04 -18.56 7.98
C ARG A 2 -1.57 -17.23 7.37
N PHE A 3 -0.81 -17.32 6.28
CA PHE A 3 -0.51 -16.19 5.37
C PHE A 3 -1.59 -16.01 4.30
N VAL A 4 -2.49 -16.99 4.21
CA VAL A 4 -3.62 -17.02 3.30
C VAL A 4 -4.86 -16.77 4.13
N VAL A 5 -5.62 -15.76 3.74
CA VAL A 5 -6.92 -15.42 4.33
C VAL A 5 -7.99 -15.81 3.33
N MET A 6 -8.92 -16.64 3.79
CA MET A 6 -10.12 -16.95 3.03
C MET A 6 -11.05 -15.74 3.05
N LEU A 7 -11.43 -15.24 1.88
CA LEU A 7 -12.49 -14.26 1.79
C LEU A 7 -13.82 -14.99 2.06
N SER A 8 -14.62 -14.49 3.00
CA SER A 8 -16.03 -14.92 3.09
C SER A 8 -16.72 -14.60 1.76
N SER A 9 -17.57 -15.51 1.29
CA SER A 9 -18.28 -15.41 0.01
C SER A 9 -18.79 -13.98 -0.21
N ARG A 10 -18.30 -13.32 -1.27
CA ARG A 10 -18.82 -12.02 -1.68
C ARG A 10 -20.10 -12.26 -2.46
N ASP A 11 -21.14 -11.47 -2.18
CA ASP A 11 -22.05 -11.05 -3.25
C ASP A 11 -21.14 -10.48 -4.36
N GLU A 12 -21.23 -11.01 -5.58
CA GLU A 12 -20.35 -10.60 -6.67
C GLU A 12 -20.31 -9.07 -6.73
N LYS A 13 -19.10 -8.49 -6.59
CA LYS A 13 -18.91 -7.07 -6.89
C LYS A 13 -19.36 -6.91 -8.34
N PRO A 14 -20.43 -6.14 -8.64
CA PRO A 14 -20.94 -6.06 -10.00
C PRO A 14 -19.79 -5.67 -10.92
N ARG A 15 -19.55 -6.51 -11.94
CA ARG A 15 -18.56 -6.22 -12.98
C ARG A 15 -19.12 -5.06 -13.78
N GLY A 16 -18.59 -3.86 -13.54
CA GLY A 16 -18.86 -2.67 -14.34
C GLY A 16 -20.33 -2.28 -14.45
N GLY A 17 -20.78 -1.39 -13.57
CA GLY A 17 -21.75 -0.38 -14.04
C GLY A 17 -21.06 0.42 -15.15
N GLY A 18 -21.82 0.87 -16.15
CA GLY A 18 -21.30 1.54 -17.34
C GLY A 18 -20.30 2.65 -17.05
N THR A 19 -19.59 3.08 -18.09
CA THR A 19 -18.42 4.00 -18.07
C THR A 19 -18.60 5.35 -17.36
N ASP A 20 -19.76 5.63 -16.76
CA ASP A 20 -20.15 6.89 -16.14
C ASP A 20 -20.44 6.80 -14.62
N TYR A 21 -20.41 5.59 -14.02
CA TYR A 21 -20.66 5.44 -12.57
C TYR A 21 -19.36 5.24 -11.79
N ASP A 22 -19.01 6.25 -10.99
CA ASP A 22 -17.89 6.21 -10.06
C ASP A 22 -18.36 5.84 -8.63
N PRO A 23 -18.05 4.63 -8.12
CA PRO A 23 -18.47 4.21 -6.79
C PRO A 23 -17.69 4.87 -5.65
N LEU A 24 -16.67 5.67 -5.95
CA LEU A 24 -15.86 6.40 -4.98
C LEU A 24 -16.18 7.89 -4.94
N ALA A 25 -16.94 8.42 -5.90
CA ALA A 25 -17.50 9.76 -5.84
C ALA A 25 -18.42 9.86 -4.61
N ILE A 26 -18.26 10.92 -3.81
CA ILE A 26 -18.85 11.01 -2.48
C ILE A 26 -20.38 10.98 -2.50
N GLU A 27 -20.98 11.54 -3.54
CA GLU A 27 -22.42 11.52 -3.83
C GLU A 27 -22.97 10.12 -4.09
N ASN A 28 -22.12 9.18 -4.53
CA ASN A 28 -22.47 7.79 -4.81
C ASN A 28 -22.21 6.86 -3.62
N VAL A 29 -21.58 7.37 -2.55
CA VAL A 29 -21.27 6.59 -1.34
C VAL A 29 -22.41 6.73 -0.32
N PRO A 30 -22.99 5.62 0.20
CA PRO A 30 -23.99 5.71 1.25
C PRO A 30 -23.46 6.49 2.47
N ALA A 31 -24.26 7.41 3.01
CA ALA A 31 -23.85 8.25 4.16
C ALA A 31 -23.36 7.44 5.37
N SER A 32 -23.89 6.23 5.58
CA SER A 32 -23.47 5.30 6.64
C SER A 32 -22.03 4.78 6.49
N MET A 33 -21.45 4.90 5.29
CA MET A 33 -20.08 4.51 4.99
C MET A 33 -19.12 5.69 4.98
N VAL A 34 -19.60 6.93 5.03
CA VAL A 34 -18.75 8.12 5.04
C VAL A 34 -18.25 8.38 6.46
N VAL A 35 -16.93 8.29 6.66
CA VAL A 35 -16.29 8.62 7.94
C VAL A 35 -16.03 10.12 8.02
N LYS A 36 -15.54 10.70 6.92
CA LYS A 36 -15.37 12.15 6.72
C LYS A 36 -15.62 12.48 5.25
N GLU A 37 -16.55 13.40 5.00
CA GLU A 37 -16.83 13.91 3.65
C GLU A 37 -15.65 14.70 3.08
N ARG A 38 -14.87 15.36 3.94
CA ARG A 38 -13.68 16.11 3.56
C ARG A 38 -12.58 16.00 4.62
N ILE A 39 -11.37 15.69 4.21
CA ILE A 39 -10.15 15.68 5.01
C ILE A 39 -8.97 16.16 4.15
N PHE A 40 -8.11 17.01 4.73
CA PHE A 40 -6.99 17.64 4.02
C PHE A 40 -7.40 18.34 2.73
N ASP A 41 -8.60 18.91 2.73
CA ASP A 41 -9.27 19.63 1.63
C ASP A 41 -9.64 18.79 0.41
N ASP A 42 -8.82 17.86 -0.04
CA ASP A 42 -8.95 17.19 -1.34
C ASP A 42 -9.40 15.73 -1.28
N TYR A 43 -9.67 15.19 -0.08
CA TYR A 43 -9.98 13.76 0.10
C TYR A 43 -11.24 13.52 0.91
N ALA A 44 -11.89 12.40 0.65
CA ALA A 44 -12.90 11.81 1.53
C ALA A 44 -12.36 10.54 2.18
N LEU A 45 -12.76 10.28 3.43
CA LEU A 45 -12.48 9.03 4.12
C LEU A 45 -13.78 8.22 4.22
N ILE A 46 -13.82 7.08 3.54
CA ILE A 46 -15.01 6.22 3.42
C ILE A 46 -14.67 4.78 3.83
N LEU A 47 -15.65 4.03 4.32
CA LEU A 47 -15.48 2.61 4.63
C LEU A 47 -15.49 1.78 3.34
N ASN A 48 -14.70 0.71 3.30
CA ASN A 48 -14.76 -0.24 2.19
C ASN A 48 -16.07 -1.03 2.27
N LYS A 49 -16.82 -1.08 1.15
CA LYS A 49 -18.10 -1.83 1.03
C LYS A 49 -17.95 -3.33 1.26
N PHE A 50 -16.80 -3.89 0.91
CA PHE A 50 -16.53 -5.33 0.97
C PHE A 50 -15.24 -5.62 1.76
N PRO A 51 -15.22 -5.29 3.07
CA PRO A 51 -14.00 -5.33 3.86
C PRO A 51 -13.66 -6.78 4.27
N ALA A 52 -12.46 -7.24 3.91
CA ALA A 52 -11.89 -8.47 4.47
C ALA A 52 -11.39 -8.28 5.92
N PHE A 53 -11.19 -7.02 6.32
CA PHE A 53 -10.66 -6.62 7.62
C PHE A 53 -11.58 -5.54 8.20
N ARG A 54 -11.93 -5.65 9.48
CA ARG A 54 -12.78 -4.67 10.16
C ARG A 54 -12.10 -3.30 10.14
N GLY A 55 -12.88 -2.27 9.83
CA GLY A 55 -12.38 -0.89 9.77
C GLY A 55 -11.51 -0.62 8.54
N HIS A 56 -11.50 -1.50 7.53
CA HIS A 56 -10.88 -1.20 6.24
C HIS A 56 -11.56 0.02 5.61
N ALA A 57 -10.82 1.10 5.45
CA ALA A 57 -11.27 2.36 4.86
C ALA A 57 -10.52 2.67 3.56
N LEU A 58 -11.13 3.52 2.74
CA LEU A 58 -10.58 4.11 1.54
C LEU A 58 -10.42 5.61 1.76
N LEU A 59 -9.25 6.14 1.44
CA LEU A 59 -9.01 7.58 1.32
C LEU A 59 -9.09 7.88 -0.19
N ALA A 60 -10.22 8.40 -0.65
CA ALA A 60 -10.45 8.71 -2.06
C ALA A 60 -10.26 10.20 -2.31
N SER A 61 -9.73 10.59 -3.47
CA SER A 61 -9.76 12.00 -3.87
C SER A 61 -11.20 12.47 -4.06
N LEU A 62 -11.43 13.76 -3.91
CA LEU A 62 -12.72 14.38 -4.24
C LEU A 62 -12.84 14.64 -5.74
N ASP A 63 -11.73 15.06 -6.36
CA ASP A 63 -11.64 15.17 -7.81
C ASP A 63 -11.42 13.78 -8.44
N PRO A 64 -11.97 13.53 -9.65
CA PRO A 64 -11.85 12.25 -10.35
C PRO A 64 -10.46 12.07 -10.96
N ILE A 65 -9.45 11.92 -10.12
CA ILE A 65 -8.07 11.74 -10.54
C ILE A 65 -7.86 10.27 -10.93
N ASP A 66 -7.19 10.02 -12.05
CA ASP A 66 -6.86 8.65 -12.48
C ASP A 66 -5.89 7.96 -11.48
N GLN A 67 -6.17 6.70 -11.16
CA GLN A 67 -5.41 5.87 -10.22
C GLN A 67 -3.97 5.64 -10.69
N ALA A 68 -3.69 5.72 -11.99
CA ALA A 68 -2.36 5.57 -12.54
C ALA A 68 -1.67 6.92 -12.78
N ALA A 69 -2.33 8.05 -12.50
CA ALA A 69 -1.68 9.34 -12.53
C ALA A 69 -0.62 9.45 -11.42
N ARG A 70 0.41 10.26 -11.69
CA ARG A 70 1.56 10.47 -10.80
C ARG A 70 1.11 10.92 -9.40
N LEU A 71 1.70 10.33 -8.37
CA LEU A 71 1.45 10.72 -6.99
C LEU A 71 2.12 12.07 -6.66
N THR A 72 1.40 12.89 -5.90
CA THR A 72 1.88 14.13 -5.32
C THR A 72 2.41 13.89 -3.91
N LYS A 73 3.11 14.89 -3.36
CA LYS A 73 3.48 14.87 -1.95
C LYS A 73 2.26 14.84 -1.01
N TRP A 74 1.15 15.45 -1.42
CA TRP A 74 -0.07 15.54 -0.62
C TRP A 74 -0.81 14.20 -0.55
N ASP A 75 -0.79 13.43 -1.64
CA ASP A 75 -1.28 12.04 -1.65
C ASP A 75 -0.57 11.19 -0.58
N LEU A 76 0.77 11.25 -0.60
CA LEU A 76 1.61 10.50 0.32
C LEU A 76 1.44 10.98 1.77
N ASP A 77 1.35 12.30 1.98
CA ASP A 77 1.16 12.88 3.32
C ASP A 77 -0.22 12.53 3.89
N ALA A 78 -1.28 12.62 3.09
CA ALA A 78 -2.64 12.26 3.49
C ALA A 78 -2.73 10.78 3.86
N LEU A 79 -2.20 9.89 3.01
CA LEU A 79 -2.11 8.46 3.31
C LEU A 79 -1.32 8.21 4.60
N HIS A 80 -0.17 8.84 4.78
CA HIS A 80 0.64 8.69 5.98
C HIS A 80 -0.10 9.14 7.24
N ARG A 81 -0.70 10.34 7.23
CA ARG A 81 -1.41 10.88 8.41
C ARG A 81 -2.58 9.98 8.79
N CYS A 82 -3.37 9.53 7.83
CA CYS A 82 -4.46 8.60 8.08
C CYS A 82 -3.96 7.25 8.59
N ALA A 83 -2.90 6.68 8.00
CA ALA A 83 -2.32 5.41 8.43
C ALA A 83 -1.78 5.49 9.87
N THR A 84 -1.06 6.55 10.22
CA THR A 84 -0.58 6.80 11.58
C THR A 84 -1.73 6.95 12.57
N ALA A 85 -2.70 7.83 12.28
CA ALA A 85 -3.81 8.11 13.19
C ALA A 85 -4.68 6.86 13.44
N ALA A 86 -4.91 6.05 12.40
CA ALA A 86 -5.71 4.84 12.48
C ALA A 86 -4.93 3.61 12.99
N LYS A 87 -3.61 3.74 13.27
CA LYS A 87 -2.71 2.60 13.54
C LYS A 87 -2.88 1.50 12.49
N ALA A 88 -2.89 1.92 11.22
CA ALA A 88 -3.21 1.11 10.07
C ALA A 88 -2.00 0.94 9.16
N LEU A 89 -2.01 -0.16 8.40
CA LEU A 89 -1.21 -0.27 7.19
C LEU A 89 -1.93 0.50 6.07
N GLY A 90 -1.29 1.53 5.55
CA GLY A 90 -1.71 2.21 4.33
C GLY A 90 -1.17 1.48 3.11
N PHE A 91 -1.93 1.41 2.02
CA PHE A 91 -1.43 0.90 0.75
C PHE A 91 -2.11 1.51 -0.48
N TYR A 92 -1.42 1.40 -1.61
CA TYR A 92 -1.83 1.91 -2.91
C TYR A 92 -1.59 0.86 -3.99
N ASN A 93 -2.51 0.78 -4.96
CA ASN A 93 -2.35 -0.02 -6.18
C ASN A 93 -2.52 0.95 -7.36
N SER A 94 -1.45 1.29 -8.06
CA SER A 94 -1.48 2.34 -9.10
C SER A 94 -2.27 1.93 -10.36
N HIS A 95 -2.23 0.66 -10.74
CA HIS A 95 -2.82 0.17 -12.00
C HIS A 95 -3.63 -1.09 -11.77
N ASP A 96 -4.39 -1.53 -12.77
CA ASP A 96 -5.03 -2.84 -12.82
C ASP A 96 -4.00 -3.99 -12.66
N VAL A 97 -2.83 -3.87 -13.29
CA VAL A 97 -1.67 -4.76 -13.13
C VAL A 97 -1.15 -4.77 -11.69
N ALA A 98 -1.27 -3.65 -10.97
CA ALA A 98 -0.95 -3.57 -9.55
C ALA A 98 -2.08 -4.10 -8.63
N GLY A 99 -3.19 -4.55 -9.20
CA GLY A 99 -4.35 -5.05 -8.48
C GLY A 99 -5.35 -3.96 -8.09
N SER A 100 -5.33 -2.79 -8.73
CA SER A 100 -6.42 -1.82 -8.57
C SER A 100 -7.71 -2.35 -9.18
N SER A 101 -8.84 -2.06 -8.53
CA SER A 101 -10.17 -2.43 -9.03
C SER A 101 -11.03 -1.23 -9.39
N GLN A 102 -10.52 -0.02 -9.20
CA GLN A 102 -11.17 1.26 -9.49
C GLN A 102 -10.14 2.18 -10.14
N VAL A 103 -10.61 2.99 -11.09
CA VAL A 103 -9.78 3.97 -11.81
C VAL A 103 -9.73 5.33 -11.10
N HIS A 104 -10.69 5.64 -10.23
CA HIS A 104 -10.62 6.82 -9.38
C HIS A 104 -9.58 6.61 -8.27
N ARG A 105 -8.63 7.54 -8.17
CA ARG A 105 -7.60 7.66 -7.15
C ARG A 105 -8.13 7.43 -5.74
N HIS A 106 -7.64 6.34 -5.15
CA HIS A 106 -7.88 6.00 -3.77
C HIS A 106 -6.70 5.22 -3.17
N PHE A 107 -6.55 5.42 -1.87
CA PHE A 107 -5.64 4.68 -1.01
C PHE A 107 -6.44 3.83 -0.04
N GLN A 108 -5.84 2.76 0.46
CA GLN A 108 -6.49 1.81 1.34
C GLN A 108 -5.80 1.81 2.71
N LEU A 109 -6.62 1.74 3.76
CA LEU A 109 -6.19 1.76 5.14
C LEU A 109 -6.76 0.54 5.84
N VAL A 110 -5.91 -0.32 6.38
CA VAL A 110 -6.34 -1.49 7.15
C VAL A 110 -5.74 -1.43 8.55
N PRO A 111 -6.56 -1.32 9.61
CA PRO A 111 -6.08 -1.32 10.98
C PRO A 111 -5.22 -2.55 11.28
N VAL A 112 -4.03 -2.33 11.87
CA VAL A 112 -3.07 -3.41 12.16
C VAL A 112 -3.68 -4.44 13.11
N ASP A 113 -4.47 -4.01 14.09
CA ASP A 113 -5.17 -4.92 14.99
C ASP A 113 -6.19 -5.81 14.26
N SER A 114 -6.84 -5.30 13.21
CA SER A 114 -7.74 -6.12 12.40
C SER A 114 -6.98 -7.14 11.57
N ILE A 115 -5.79 -6.79 11.07
CA ILE A 115 -4.92 -7.77 10.39
C ILE A 115 -4.54 -8.85 11.39
N ALA A 116 -4.02 -8.46 12.56
CA ALA A 116 -3.56 -9.36 13.61
C ALA A 116 -4.66 -10.29 14.13
N ALA A 117 -5.91 -9.84 14.18
CA ALA A 117 -7.06 -10.66 14.55
C ALA A 117 -7.34 -11.79 13.55
N VAL A 118 -7.11 -11.56 12.26
CA VAL A 118 -7.38 -12.52 11.18
C VAL A 118 -6.20 -13.47 10.95
N VAL A 119 -4.97 -12.94 10.85
CA VAL A 119 -3.77 -13.75 10.57
C VAL A 119 -3.20 -14.41 11.83
N GLY A 120 -3.58 -13.89 13.01
CA GLY A 120 -3.09 -14.32 14.33
C GLY A 120 -1.79 -13.62 14.71
N ARG A 121 -1.72 -13.08 15.94
CA ARG A 121 -0.55 -12.33 16.45
C ARG A 121 0.78 -13.10 16.31
N ARG A 122 0.81 -14.43 16.47
CA ARG A 122 2.04 -15.24 16.33
C ARG A 122 2.46 -15.55 14.89
N ASN A 123 1.60 -15.32 13.89
CA ASN A 123 1.97 -15.41 12.46
C ASN A 123 2.31 -14.04 11.85
N PHE A 124 2.15 -12.96 12.62
CA PHE A 124 2.61 -11.62 12.26
C PHE A 124 4.15 -11.52 12.34
N PHE A 125 4.78 -12.42 13.12
CA PHE A 125 6.16 -12.33 13.58
C PHE A 125 7.12 -13.45 13.07
N PHE A 126 6.93 -14.03 11.87
CA PHE A 126 7.97 -14.94 11.33
C PHE A 126 7.99 -15.14 9.80
N PRO A 127 9.06 -14.69 9.11
CA PRO A 127 9.69 -13.40 9.30
C PRO A 127 8.86 -12.39 8.49
N GLY A 128 7.91 -11.75 9.18
CA GLY A 128 7.08 -10.74 8.56
C GLY A 128 7.97 -9.65 8.01
N ILE A 129 7.58 -9.07 6.88
CA ILE A 129 8.21 -7.85 6.36
C ILE A 129 8.35 -6.82 7.50
N PHE A 130 7.34 -6.73 8.37
CA PHE A 130 7.36 -5.91 9.59
C PHE A 130 8.54 -6.21 10.54
N ASP A 131 8.84 -7.47 10.84
CA ASP A 131 9.94 -7.84 11.74
C ASP A 131 11.28 -7.41 11.16
N GLN A 132 11.49 -7.71 9.86
CA GLN A 132 12.72 -7.31 9.18
C GLN A 132 12.85 -5.79 9.13
N VAL A 133 11.74 -5.05 8.92
CA VAL A 133 11.79 -3.58 8.99
C VAL A 133 12.14 -3.09 10.40
N HIS A 134 11.66 -3.76 11.44
CA HIS A 134 11.97 -3.43 12.83
C HIS A 134 13.41 -3.78 13.25
N GLU A 135 14.00 -4.80 12.63
CA GLU A 135 15.39 -5.23 12.81
C GLU A 135 16.39 -4.36 12.04
N LEU A 136 15.94 -3.64 11.00
CA LEU A 136 16.82 -2.70 10.29
C LEU A 136 17.36 -1.65 11.28
N PRO A 137 18.67 -1.32 11.20
CA PRO A 137 19.27 -0.30 12.04
C PRO A 137 18.45 0.99 11.99
N ARG A 138 17.96 1.45 13.14
CA ARG A 138 17.24 2.72 13.24
C ARG A 138 18.20 3.86 12.86
N GLU A 139 17.69 4.87 12.16
CA GLU A 139 18.37 6.18 11.95
C GLU A 139 19.46 6.25 10.86
N PHE A 140 19.38 5.46 9.80
CA PHE A 140 20.27 5.62 8.64
C PHE A 140 19.81 6.71 7.64
N TRP A 141 19.38 7.87 8.15
CA TRP A 141 19.15 9.07 7.32
C TRP A 141 20.42 9.91 7.32
N ARG A 142 20.69 10.60 6.21
CA ARG A 142 21.69 11.66 6.21
C ARG A 142 20.96 12.98 6.35
N TRP A 143 21.31 13.76 7.37
CA TRP A 143 20.95 15.16 7.47
C TRP A 143 22.01 15.99 6.76
N SER A 144 21.59 17.05 6.09
CA SER A 144 22.48 18.13 5.68
C SER A 144 21.82 19.47 5.91
N SER A 145 22.62 20.53 6.01
CA SER A 145 22.13 21.91 6.11
C SER A 145 21.30 22.36 4.90
N LYS A 146 21.39 21.66 3.76
CA LYS A 146 20.68 21.99 2.51
C LYS A 146 19.49 21.06 2.22
N THR A 147 19.48 19.85 2.76
CA THR A 147 18.40 18.87 2.58
C THR A 147 18.27 18.10 3.89
N PRO A 148 17.19 18.35 4.66
CA PRO A 148 17.03 17.82 6.01
C PRO A 148 16.80 16.30 6.03
N PHE A 149 16.44 15.69 4.89
CA PHE A 149 16.24 14.25 4.81
C PHE A 149 16.69 13.67 3.46
N PHE A 150 17.70 12.79 3.50
CA PHE A 150 18.07 11.93 2.37
C PHE A 150 17.58 10.49 2.60
N PRO A 151 16.70 9.95 1.74
CA PRO A 151 16.22 8.58 1.86
C PRO A 151 17.32 7.58 1.51
N VAL A 152 17.37 6.46 2.24
CA VAL A 152 18.24 5.33 1.94
C VAL A 152 17.40 4.13 1.55
N VAL A 153 17.49 3.74 0.28
CA VAL A 153 16.78 2.58 -0.26
C VAL A 153 17.43 1.29 0.23
N ARG A 154 16.60 0.36 0.71
CA ARG A 154 17.01 -0.96 1.19
C ARG A 154 16.16 -2.06 0.56
N ARG A 155 16.69 -3.27 0.54
CA ARG A 155 15.97 -4.49 0.17
C ARG A 155 15.78 -5.36 1.41
N LEU A 156 14.67 -6.06 1.48
CA LEU A 156 14.35 -7.02 2.54
C LEU A 156 14.66 -8.44 2.07
N PRO A 157 15.42 -9.23 2.84
CA PRO A 157 15.67 -10.64 2.53
C PRO A 157 14.38 -11.47 2.33
N ALA A 158 13.31 -11.17 3.08
CA ALA A 158 12.01 -11.84 2.94
C ALA A 158 11.37 -11.66 1.55
N LEU A 159 11.75 -10.61 0.81
CA LEU A 159 11.27 -10.29 -0.53
C LEU A 159 12.36 -10.56 -1.60
N HIS A 160 13.29 -11.48 -1.33
CA HIS A 160 14.29 -11.87 -2.32
C HIS A 160 13.64 -12.29 -3.66
N GLY A 161 14.12 -11.72 -4.76
CA GLY A 161 13.61 -11.97 -6.11
C GLY A 161 12.37 -11.14 -6.49
N VAL A 162 11.88 -10.27 -5.60
CA VAL A 162 10.81 -9.31 -5.89
C VAL A 162 11.43 -7.94 -6.15
N ALA A 163 11.04 -7.25 -7.24
CA ALA A 163 11.45 -5.87 -7.50
C ALA A 163 10.79 -4.90 -6.51
N HIS A 164 11.36 -4.76 -5.32
CA HIS A 164 10.84 -3.92 -4.24
C HIS A 164 11.95 -3.08 -3.64
N GLY A 165 11.64 -1.90 -3.10
CA GLY A 165 12.55 -1.16 -2.24
C GLY A 165 11.82 -0.63 -1.02
N LEU A 166 12.56 -0.45 0.07
CA LEU A 166 12.07 0.12 1.31
C LEU A 166 12.91 1.32 1.72
N VAL A 167 12.25 2.38 2.12
CA VAL A 167 12.84 3.51 2.84
C VAL A 167 12.16 3.53 4.21
N GLN A 168 12.94 3.40 5.27
CA GLN A 168 12.39 3.68 6.59
C GLN A 168 12.02 5.20 6.62
N LEU A 169 11.13 5.64 7.52
CA LEU A 169 10.76 7.05 7.66
C LEU A 169 11.17 7.59 9.03
N PRO A 170 11.60 8.87 9.11
CA PRO A 170 11.80 9.55 10.38
C PRO A 170 10.44 9.76 11.06
N ARG A 171 10.44 9.92 12.39
CA ARG A 171 9.21 10.35 13.07
C ARG A 171 8.91 11.78 12.66
N ARG A 172 7.62 12.12 12.50
CA ARG A 172 7.19 13.51 12.27
C ARG A 172 7.73 14.48 13.33
N ALA A 173 7.81 14.03 14.58
CA ALA A 173 8.33 14.81 15.70
C ALA A 173 9.87 14.93 15.76
N THR A 174 10.63 14.19 14.95
CA THR A 174 12.11 14.31 14.88
C THR A 174 12.57 15.63 14.28
N PHE A 175 11.64 16.40 13.76
CA PHE A 175 11.89 17.62 13.06
C PHE A 175 11.54 18.82 13.95
N ASP A 176 12.50 19.73 14.14
CA ASP A 176 12.35 20.96 14.93
C ASP A 176 11.57 22.08 14.18
N ILE A 177 10.98 21.73 13.03
CA ILE A 177 10.15 22.59 12.19
C ILE A 177 8.73 22.00 12.21
N ASP A 178 7.70 22.85 12.32
CA ASP A 178 6.30 22.42 12.26
C ASP A 178 5.91 21.99 10.84
N PHE A 179 6.34 20.78 10.46
CA PHE A 179 6.04 20.18 9.15
C PHE A 179 4.55 19.92 8.92
N ALA A 180 3.70 20.01 9.96
CA ALA A 180 2.27 19.96 9.76
C ALA A 180 1.77 21.21 9.02
N ARG A 181 2.48 22.35 9.12
CA ARG A 181 2.18 23.62 8.47
C ARG A 181 3.01 23.87 7.19
N ASP A 182 4.28 23.45 7.18
CA ASP A 182 5.20 23.81 6.08
C ASP A 182 5.36 22.73 4.99
N GLY A 183 4.70 21.57 5.15
CA GLY A 183 4.62 20.54 4.11
C GLY A 183 5.91 19.76 3.83
N GLY A 184 7.03 20.06 4.46
CA GLY A 184 8.28 19.36 4.15
C GLY A 184 8.41 17.92 4.66
N PHE A 185 7.53 17.40 5.55
CA PHE A 185 7.42 15.95 5.76
C PHE A 185 6.77 15.29 4.53
N ALA A 186 5.81 15.97 3.89
CA ALA A 186 5.28 15.57 2.59
C ALA A 186 6.41 15.56 1.54
N ASP A 187 7.32 16.54 1.55
CA ASP A 187 8.50 16.53 0.68
C ASP A 187 9.45 15.36 0.99
N ALA A 188 9.65 15.00 2.26
CA ALA A 188 10.46 13.84 2.66
C ALA A 188 9.82 12.52 2.18
N LEU A 189 8.50 12.39 2.28
CA LEU A 189 7.74 11.26 1.73
C LEU A 189 7.87 11.19 0.21
N LEU A 190 7.70 12.31 -0.49
CA LEU A 190 7.85 12.38 -1.94
C LEU A 190 9.28 12.02 -2.37
N ARG A 191 10.30 12.55 -1.69
CA ARG A 191 11.71 12.18 -1.94
C ARG A 191 11.94 10.69 -1.74
N SER A 192 11.37 10.09 -0.69
CA SER A 192 11.45 8.65 -0.44
C SER A 192 10.82 7.85 -1.57
N TYR A 193 9.60 8.23 -1.98
CA TYR A 193 8.89 7.60 -3.08
C TYR A 193 9.67 7.73 -4.40
N VAL A 194 10.14 8.93 -4.75
CA VAL A 194 10.92 9.17 -5.98
C VAL A 194 12.23 8.40 -5.98
N ALA A 195 12.93 8.30 -4.85
CA ALA A 195 14.15 7.49 -4.75
C ALA A 195 13.86 6.00 -5.02
N LEU A 196 12.79 5.46 -4.41
CA LEU A 196 12.35 4.09 -4.63
C LEU A 196 11.87 3.84 -6.07
N ALA A 197 11.10 4.76 -6.62
CA ALA A 197 10.55 4.66 -7.96
C ALA A 197 11.64 4.76 -9.02
N THR A 198 12.63 5.64 -8.83
CA THR A 198 13.80 5.75 -9.71
C THR A 198 14.61 4.45 -9.70
N ASP A 199 14.94 3.96 -8.50
CA ASP A 199 15.73 2.73 -8.32
C ASP A 199 15.05 1.48 -8.93
N LEU A 200 13.72 1.45 -8.96
CA LEU A 200 12.95 0.38 -9.59
C LEU A 200 12.65 0.62 -11.08
N GLY A 201 13.04 1.76 -11.64
CA GLY A 201 12.67 2.17 -13.01
C GLY A 201 11.14 2.26 -13.20
N ILE A 202 10.44 2.80 -12.20
CA ILE A 202 8.99 3.03 -12.23
C ILE A 202 8.68 4.36 -12.89
N LEU A 203 9.50 5.39 -12.67
CA LEU A 203 9.29 6.72 -13.26
C LEU A 203 9.51 6.63 -14.77
N GLY A 204 8.42 6.58 -15.53
CA GLY A 204 8.43 6.71 -16.98
C GLY A 204 8.24 8.16 -17.43
N ASP A 205 8.51 8.42 -18.71
CA ASP A 205 8.38 9.75 -19.32
C ASP A 205 6.91 10.20 -19.43
N VAL A 206 5.99 9.26 -19.70
CA VAL A 206 4.56 9.53 -19.92
C VAL A 206 3.71 9.06 -18.75
N GLN A 207 3.95 7.84 -18.25
CA GLN A 207 3.22 7.25 -17.14
C GLN A 207 4.14 6.38 -16.30
N GLU A 208 3.84 6.27 -15.01
CA GLU A 208 4.57 5.39 -14.10
C GLU A 208 4.29 3.92 -14.39
N ALA A 209 5.28 3.06 -14.27
CA ALA A 209 5.05 1.62 -14.37
C ALA A 209 4.11 1.12 -13.25
N PRO A 210 3.37 0.02 -13.46
CA PRO A 210 2.55 -0.59 -12.42
C PRO A 210 3.35 -0.86 -11.15
N HIS A 211 2.84 -0.40 -10.03
CA HIS A 211 3.49 -0.55 -8.73
C HIS A 211 2.50 -0.53 -7.56
N ASN A 212 2.89 -1.18 -6.47
CA ASN A 212 2.24 -1.05 -5.18
C ASN A 212 3.05 -0.18 -4.24
N ILE A 213 2.36 0.53 -3.35
CA ILE A 213 2.96 1.18 -2.19
C ILE A 213 2.35 0.55 -0.95
N LEU A 214 3.19 0.27 0.04
CA LEU A 214 2.79 -0.03 1.40
C LEU A 214 3.44 0.99 2.32
N LEU A 215 2.69 1.49 3.29
CA LEU A 215 3.10 2.61 4.13
C LEU A 215 2.67 2.36 5.57
N SER A 216 3.60 2.59 6.49
CA SER A 216 3.31 2.73 7.92
C SER A 216 3.76 4.09 8.42
N GLU A 217 3.63 4.34 9.73
CA GLU A 217 4.20 5.53 10.36
C GLU A 217 5.74 5.62 10.30
N ALA A 218 6.43 4.50 10.01
CA ALA A 218 7.89 4.38 10.17
C ALA A 218 8.61 3.88 8.92
N TRP A 219 7.91 3.63 7.81
CA TRP A 219 8.51 3.18 6.56
C TRP A 219 7.54 3.27 5.38
N ILE A 220 8.12 3.37 4.18
CA ILE A 220 7.47 3.22 2.89
C ILE A 220 8.16 2.10 2.10
N LEU A 221 7.36 1.18 1.55
CA LEU A 221 7.78 0.07 0.69
C LEU A 221 7.11 0.24 -0.67
N VAL A 222 7.89 0.19 -1.75
CA VAL A 222 7.38 0.22 -3.12
C VAL A 222 7.74 -1.08 -3.80
N VAL A 223 6.79 -1.66 -4.55
CA VAL A 223 7.00 -2.88 -5.35
C VAL A 223 6.61 -2.61 -6.79
N LYS A 224 7.53 -2.83 -7.73
CA LYS A 224 7.22 -2.79 -9.17
C LYS A 224 6.53 -4.08 -9.59
N ARG A 225 5.38 -3.93 -10.24
CA ARG A 225 4.47 -5.01 -10.64
C ARG A 225 4.59 -5.30 -12.13
N ALA A 226 4.44 -6.58 -12.47
CA ALA A 226 4.45 -7.06 -13.84
C ALA A 226 3.15 -7.78 -14.22
N LYS A 227 2.43 -8.36 -13.25
CA LYS A 227 1.17 -9.09 -13.47
C LYS A 227 0.20 -8.86 -12.33
N ALA A 228 -1.10 -8.80 -12.62
CA ALA A 228 -2.15 -8.70 -11.60
C ALA A 228 -2.36 -10.01 -10.81
N THR A 229 -2.12 -11.15 -11.46
CA THR A 229 -2.46 -12.48 -10.93
C THR A 229 -1.33 -13.49 -11.12
N ALA A 230 -1.18 -14.42 -10.18
CA ALA A 230 -0.34 -15.61 -10.36
C ALA A 230 -0.93 -16.81 -9.61
N ARG A 231 -0.80 -18.01 -10.18
CA ARG A 231 -1.32 -19.27 -9.60
C ARG A 231 -2.79 -19.18 -9.15
N GLY A 232 -3.64 -18.55 -9.95
CA GLY A 232 -5.07 -18.36 -9.63
C GLY A 232 -5.37 -17.29 -8.57
N VAL A 233 -4.34 -16.60 -8.03
CA VAL A 233 -4.50 -15.58 -7.00
C VAL A 233 -4.41 -14.19 -7.61
N ALA A 234 -5.40 -13.34 -7.32
CA ALA A 234 -5.30 -11.90 -7.56
C ALA A 234 -4.45 -11.24 -6.48
N VAL A 235 -3.42 -10.50 -6.89
CA VAL A 235 -2.42 -9.92 -5.98
C VAL A 235 -2.49 -8.40 -6.00
N ASN A 236 -2.69 -7.82 -4.82
CA ASN A 236 -2.62 -6.38 -4.58
C ASN A 236 -1.53 -6.05 -3.52
N GLY A 237 -1.46 -4.80 -3.08
CA GLY A 237 -0.49 -4.35 -2.07
C GLY A 237 -0.43 -5.22 -0.82
N LEU A 238 -1.55 -5.69 -0.26
CA LEU A 238 -1.56 -6.48 0.98
C LEU A 238 -0.79 -7.81 0.87
N ALA A 239 -0.67 -8.39 -0.33
CA ALA A 239 0.13 -9.60 -0.52
C ALA A 239 1.61 -9.37 -0.19
N PHE A 240 2.12 -8.18 -0.46
CA PHE A 240 3.47 -7.75 -0.09
C PHE A 240 3.56 -7.30 1.38
N ALA A 241 2.51 -7.48 2.17
CA ALA A 241 2.56 -7.53 3.64
C ALA A 241 2.43 -8.98 4.15
N ALA A 242 2.66 -9.97 3.27
CA ALA A 242 2.48 -11.40 3.50
C ALA A 242 1.01 -11.83 3.76
N ILE A 243 0.05 -11.08 3.21
CA ILE A 243 -1.38 -11.35 3.34
C ILE A 243 -1.96 -11.68 1.96
N LEU A 244 -1.98 -12.97 1.61
CA LEU A 244 -2.64 -13.45 0.40
C LEU A 244 -4.13 -13.67 0.65
N LEU A 245 -4.98 -13.20 -0.26
CA LEU A 245 -6.43 -13.35 -0.17
C LEU A 245 -6.86 -14.43 -1.16
N ALA A 246 -7.36 -15.55 -0.64
CA ALA A 246 -7.94 -16.63 -1.44
C ALA A 246 -9.45 -16.43 -1.58
N ARG A 247 -9.99 -16.70 -2.77
CA ARG A 247 -11.40 -16.48 -3.11
C ARG A 247 -12.27 -17.72 -2.93
N ASP A 248 -11.65 -18.89 -2.96
CA ASP A 248 -12.31 -20.19 -2.84
C ASP A 248 -11.40 -21.18 -2.10
N ALA A 249 -12.01 -22.29 -1.66
CA ALA A 249 -11.33 -23.32 -0.88
C ALA A 249 -10.17 -23.95 -1.66
N ASP A 250 -10.31 -24.15 -2.97
CA ASP A 250 -9.28 -24.79 -3.80
C ASP A 250 -8.01 -23.95 -3.88
N VAL A 251 -8.16 -22.64 -4.12
CA VAL A 251 -7.03 -21.68 -4.13
C VAL A 251 -6.38 -21.60 -2.76
N PHE A 252 -7.16 -21.63 -1.67
CA PHE A 252 -6.60 -21.61 -0.32
C PHE A 252 -5.82 -22.87 0.00
N ASP A 253 -6.39 -24.04 -0.29
CA ASP A 253 -5.74 -25.32 -0.05
C ASP A 253 -4.47 -25.45 -0.88
N ALA A 254 -4.48 -24.98 -2.13
CA ALA A 254 -3.28 -24.93 -2.98
C ALA A 254 -2.20 -24.04 -2.36
N LEU A 255 -2.53 -22.81 -1.95
CA LEU A 255 -1.56 -21.88 -1.35
C LEU A 255 -1.00 -22.37 -0.02
N VAL A 256 -1.83 -23.00 0.81
CA VAL A 256 -1.42 -23.58 2.09
C VAL A 256 -0.52 -24.79 1.87
N ARG A 257 -0.84 -25.64 0.90
CA ARG A 257 -0.06 -26.85 0.57
C ARG A 257 1.29 -26.51 -0.04
N ASP A 258 1.34 -25.54 -0.94
CA ASP A 258 2.56 -25.19 -1.68
C ASP A 258 3.66 -24.60 -0.78
N ARG A 259 3.31 -24.03 0.38
CA ARG A 259 4.24 -23.35 1.32
C ARG A 259 5.22 -22.37 0.65
N ARG A 260 4.87 -21.82 -0.52
CA ARG A 260 5.69 -20.88 -1.30
C ARG A 260 4.95 -19.55 -1.59
N PRO A 261 4.43 -18.82 -0.59
CA PRO A 261 3.87 -17.48 -0.82
C PRO A 261 4.82 -16.55 -1.57
N LEU A 262 6.12 -16.63 -1.29
CA LEU A 262 7.14 -15.82 -1.95
C LEU A 262 7.21 -16.06 -3.47
N SER A 263 6.97 -17.29 -3.95
CA SER A 263 6.97 -17.51 -5.40
C SER A 263 5.77 -16.83 -6.07
N VAL A 264 4.63 -16.72 -5.39
CA VAL A 264 3.49 -15.96 -5.92
C VAL A 264 3.86 -14.48 -6.06
N LEU A 265 4.53 -13.92 -5.03
CA LEU A 265 4.99 -12.53 -5.05
C LEU A 265 6.03 -12.28 -6.15
N ARG A 266 6.97 -13.21 -6.36
CA ARG A 266 7.96 -13.13 -7.46
C ARG A 266 7.28 -13.11 -8.82
N ASP A 267 6.34 -14.01 -9.05
CA ASP A 267 5.67 -14.17 -10.35
C ASP A 267 4.86 -12.93 -10.78
N VAL A 268 4.39 -12.14 -9.81
CA VAL A 268 3.63 -10.90 -10.06
C VAL A 268 4.47 -9.62 -10.05
N SER A 269 5.74 -9.72 -9.66
CA SER A 269 6.67 -8.60 -9.61
C SER A 269 7.56 -8.55 -10.85
N ALA A 270 8.06 -7.37 -11.20
CA ALA A 270 9.11 -7.26 -12.19
C ALA A 270 10.42 -7.93 -11.70
N ALA A 271 11.37 -8.16 -12.61
CA ALA A 271 12.70 -8.57 -12.21
C ALA A 271 13.33 -7.45 -11.34
N PRO A 272 13.97 -7.78 -10.20
CA PRO A 272 14.66 -6.78 -9.40
C PRO A 272 15.80 -6.15 -10.22
N PRO A 273 16.11 -4.86 -10.00
CA PRO A 273 17.28 -4.25 -10.61
C PRO A 273 18.55 -4.99 -10.17
N PRO A 274 19.61 -4.97 -10.99
CA PRO A 274 20.90 -5.56 -10.62
C PRO A 274 21.43 -4.96 -9.30
N PRO A 275 22.23 -5.73 -8.54
CA PRO A 275 22.78 -5.31 -7.26
C PRO A 275 23.74 -4.12 -7.37
#